data_AF-A0A2N2TKN8-F1
#
_entry.id   AF-A0A2N2TKN8-F1
#
_cell.length_a   1.000
_cell.length_b   1.000
_cell.length_c   1.000
_cell.angle_alpha   90.00
_cell.angle_beta   90.00
_cell.angle_gamma   90.00
#
_symmetry.space_group_name_H-M   'P 1'
#
loop_
_entity.id
_entity.type
_entity.pdbx_description
1 polymer ?
#
loop_
_entity_poly.entity_id
_entity_poly.type
_entity_poly.pdbx_seq_one_letter_code
_entity_poly.pdbx_strand_id
1 'polypeptide(L)'
;MPEPQRFRGPIAMVTGRYPGLSLTFIDREVRALREMGVDVITVTVRSPDPQALSGEFQHEEAGRVFRLLASARRPAHVAKALAMAALHPRRLAATARLAITTCPAGARAMALQLAYFAEALLLAPHLQARGVKHLHNHLGDSSGTVTMLAAELAAIPFSITLHGPEIFQSAQRWRLDVKIARAKFVACISEHGRQQTMRFSDEAHWHKLKVVHNQKPRLMMLTWWMQSSPKSKTTRSKPS
;
A
#
# COMPACT_ATOMS: atom_id res chain seq x y z
N MET A 1 -24.37 17.15 -13.41
CA MET A 1 -23.64 16.16 -12.58
C MET A 1 -22.29 16.77 -12.26
N PRO A 2 -21.89 16.94 -10.98
CA PRO A 2 -20.56 17.46 -10.69
C PRO A 2 -19.51 16.49 -11.25
N GLU A 3 -18.56 17.03 -12.01
CA GLU A 3 -17.44 16.29 -12.59
C GLU A 3 -16.71 15.52 -11.46
N PRO A 4 -16.45 14.21 -11.61
CA PRO A 4 -15.79 13.45 -10.56
C PRO A 4 -14.44 14.10 -10.27
N GLN A 5 -14.22 14.60 -9.04
CA GLN A 5 -12.93 15.15 -8.65
C GLN A 5 -11.85 14.11 -8.93
N ARG A 6 -11.04 14.36 -9.96
CA ARG A 6 -9.94 13.47 -10.37
C ARG A 6 -8.99 13.28 -9.20
N PHE A 7 -8.55 12.04 -8.99
CA PHE A 7 -7.51 11.72 -8.02
C PHE A 7 -6.29 12.61 -8.30
N ARG A 8 -5.79 13.34 -7.29
CA ARG A 8 -4.77 14.37 -7.49
C ARG A 8 -3.36 13.80 -7.64
N GLY A 9 -3.16 12.83 -8.54
CA GLY A 9 -1.85 12.28 -8.90
C GLY A 9 -1.76 10.75 -8.81
N PRO A 10 -0.57 10.19 -9.07
CA PRO A 10 -0.41 8.76 -9.26
C PRO A 10 -0.60 7.96 -7.96
N ILE A 11 -1.19 6.78 -8.09
CA ILE A 11 -1.31 5.77 -7.03
C ILE A 11 -0.32 4.64 -7.32
N ALA A 12 0.51 4.30 -6.34
CA ALA A 12 1.39 3.14 -6.44
C ALA A 12 0.76 1.91 -5.77
N MET A 13 0.53 0.84 -6.54
CA MET A 13 0.01 -0.43 -6.06
C MET A 13 1.17 -1.41 -5.78
N VAL A 14 1.40 -1.72 -4.50
CA VAL A 14 2.53 -2.52 -4.03
C VAL A 14 2.10 -3.93 -3.67
N THR A 15 2.82 -4.91 -4.21
CA THR A 15 2.52 -6.34 -4.06
C THR A 15 3.82 -7.15 -3.86
N GLY A 16 3.73 -8.32 -3.23
CA GLY A 16 4.89 -9.17 -2.97
C GLY A 16 5.50 -9.79 -4.23
N ARG A 17 4.66 -10.31 -5.13
CA ARG A 17 5.02 -10.82 -6.45
C ARG A 17 3.86 -10.55 -7.39
N TYR A 18 4.09 -9.82 -8.48
CA TYR A 18 3.06 -9.44 -9.44
C TYR A 18 3.68 -9.11 -10.80
N PRO A 19 3.00 -9.39 -11.93
CA PRO A 19 1.75 -10.16 -12.06
C PRO A 19 1.90 -11.67 -11.74
N GLY A 20 0.79 -12.40 -11.65
CA GLY A 20 0.77 -13.85 -11.43
C GLY A 20 -0.62 -14.47 -11.35
N LEU A 21 -0.70 -15.79 -11.58
CA LEU A 21 -1.95 -16.58 -11.67
C LEU A 21 -2.92 -16.36 -10.50
N SER A 22 -2.44 -16.36 -9.26
CA SER A 22 -3.31 -16.21 -8.07
C SER A 22 -3.77 -14.77 -7.79
N LEU A 23 -3.38 -13.81 -8.64
CA LEU A 23 -3.58 -12.37 -8.41
C LEU A 23 -4.43 -11.68 -9.49
N THR A 24 -5.25 -12.44 -10.23
CA THR A 24 -6.14 -11.90 -11.27
C THR A 24 -7.13 -10.84 -10.77
N PHE A 25 -7.40 -10.79 -9.45
CA PHE A 25 -8.18 -9.71 -8.86
C PHE A 25 -7.45 -8.36 -8.90
N ILE A 26 -6.13 -8.36 -8.71
CA ILE A 26 -5.28 -7.16 -8.83
C ILE A 26 -5.27 -6.69 -10.28
N ASP A 27 -5.18 -7.62 -11.24
CA ASP A 27 -5.25 -7.28 -12.67
C ASP A 27 -6.55 -6.56 -13.02
N ARG A 28 -7.69 -7.10 -12.57
CA ARG A 28 -9.01 -6.47 -12.78
C ARG A 28 -9.07 -5.07 -12.16
N GLU A 29 -8.50 -4.89 -10.98
CA GLU A 29 -8.51 -3.61 -10.29
C GLU A 29 -7.61 -2.58 -10.98
N VAL A 30 -6.38 -2.96 -11.33
CA VAL A 30 -5.43 -2.10 -12.07
C VAL A 30 -6.04 -1.64 -13.39
N ARG A 31 -6.67 -2.55 -14.14
CA ARG A 31 -7.38 -2.20 -15.39
C ARG A 31 -8.50 -1.22 -15.15
N ALA A 32 -9.42 -1.54 -14.24
CA ALA A 32 -10.58 -0.69 -13.98
C ALA A 32 -10.17 0.71 -13.50
N LEU A 33 -9.15 0.82 -12.64
CA LEU A 33 -8.63 2.12 -12.20
C LEU A 33 -8.03 2.93 -13.36
N ARG A 34 -7.26 2.28 -14.24
CA ARG A 34 -6.70 2.93 -15.44
C ARG A 34 -7.79 3.34 -16.44
N GLU A 35 -8.80 2.51 -16.68
CA GLU A 35 -9.97 2.82 -17.50
C GLU A 35 -10.77 4.01 -16.94
N MET A 36 -10.79 4.18 -15.62
CA MET A 36 -11.38 5.34 -14.95
C MET A 36 -10.45 6.57 -14.93
N GLY A 37 -9.31 6.52 -15.62
CA GLY A 37 -8.37 7.64 -15.78
C GLY A 37 -7.42 7.86 -14.60
N VAL A 38 -7.25 6.87 -13.71
CA VAL A 38 -6.26 6.95 -12.63
C VAL A 38 -4.89 6.54 -13.16
N ASP A 39 -3.87 7.35 -12.85
CA ASP A 39 -2.48 6.96 -13.08
C ASP A 39 -2.05 5.93 -12.02
N VAL A 40 -2.09 4.65 -12.42
CA VAL A 40 -1.72 3.51 -11.57
C VAL A 40 -0.33 3.02 -11.92
N ILE A 41 0.58 3.15 -10.96
CA ILE A 41 1.94 2.61 -11.00
C ILE A 41 1.95 1.28 -10.25
N THR A 42 2.31 0.20 -10.91
CA THR A 42 2.43 -1.11 -10.26
C THR A 42 3.85 -1.35 -9.76
N VAL A 43 3.95 -1.89 -8.55
CA VAL A 43 5.20 -2.20 -7.87
C VAL A 43 5.13 -3.65 -7.38
N THR A 44 6.15 -4.43 -7.74
CA THR A 44 6.34 -5.78 -7.23
C THR A 44 7.65 -5.86 -6.45
N VAL A 45 7.60 -6.47 -5.27
CA VAL A 45 8.82 -6.70 -4.46
C VAL A 45 9.75 -7.67 -5.19
N ARG A 46 9.23 -8.86 -5.51
CA ARG A 46 9.94 -9.92 -6.24
C ARG A 46 9.50 -9.95 -7.70
N SER A 47 10.41 -10.26 -8.61
CA SER A 47 10.06 -10.41 -10.02
C SER A 47 8.98 -11.48 -10.22
N PRO A 48 8.02 -11.28 -11.14
CA PRO A 48 7.07 -12.32 -11.51
C PRO A 48 7.84 -13.53 -12.09
N ASP A 49 7.26 -14.72 -11.94
CA ASP A 49 7.74 -15.90 -12.64
C ASP A 49 7.21 -15.85 -14.08
N PRO A 50 8.06 -15.81 -15.12
CA PRO A 50 7.61 -15.78 -16.51
C PRO A 50 6.67 -16.93 -16.87
N GLN A 51 6.84 -18.11 -16.25
CA GLN A 51 6.00 -19.28 -16.52
C GLN A 51 4.61 -19.17 -15.89
N ALA A 52 4.44 -18.28 -14.90
CA ALA A 52 3.19 -18.05 -14.19
C ALA A 52 2.36 -16.91 -14.81
N LEU A 53 2.72 -16.42 -16.00
CA LEU A 53 1.98 -15.38 -16.70
C LEU A 53 0.97 -16.04 -17.65
N SER A 54 -0.32 -15.88 -17.35
CA SER A 54 -1.42 -16.35 -18.19
C SER A 54 -2.16 -15.16 -18.80
N GLY A 55 -1.89 -14.87 -20.06
CA GLY A 55 -2.61 -13.86 -20.85
C GLY A 55 -1.80 -12.61 -21.18
N GLU A 56 -2.22 -11.91 -22.24
CA GLU A 56 -1.49 -10.78 -22.84
C GLU A 56 -1.25 -9.64 -21.85
N PHE A 57 -2.28 -9.25 -21.11
CA PHE A 57 -2.13 -8.18 -20.11
C PHE A 57 -1.09 -8.48 -19.04
N GLN A 58 -0.96 -9.72 -18.58
CA GLN A 58 0.06 -10.06 -17.59
C GLN A 58 1.46 -9.97 -18.20
N HIS A 59 1.62 -10.27 -19.48
CA HIS A 59 2.89 -10.09 -20.18
C HIS A 59 3.24 -8.61 -20.35
N GLU A 60 2.27 -7.78 -20.77
CA GLU A 60 2.45 -6.33 -20.85
C GLU A 60 2.78 -5.73 -19.48
N GLU A 61 2.04 -6.13 -18.45
CA GLU A 61 2.22 -5.60 -17.11
C GLU A 61 3.54 -6.07 -16.50
N ALA A 62 4.01 -7.28 -16.79
CA ALA A 62 5.34 -7.74 -16.40
C ALA A 62 6.46 -6.88 -17.01
N GLY A 63 6.22 -6.28 -18.18
CA GLY A 63 7.13 -5.30 -18.81
C GLY A 63 7.08 -3.90 -18.19
N ARG A 64 5.93 -3.52 -17.60
CA ARG A 64 5.69 -2.17 -17.03
C ARG A 64 5.95 -2.08 -15.52
N VAL A 65 5.74 -3.17 -14.78
CA VAL A 65 5.81 -3.20 -13.32
C VAL A 65 7.20 -2.83 -12.80
N PHE A 66 7.26 -1.94 -11.81
CA PHE A 66 8.51 -1.63 -11.14
C PHE A 66 8.93 -2.79 -10.23
N ARG A 67 10.09 -3.39 -10.52
CA ARG A 67 10.65 -4.54 -9.79
C ARG A 67 11.61 -4.05 -8.71
N LEU A 68 11.16 -4.02 -7.46
CA LEU A 68 11.88 -3.40 -6.34
C LEU A 68 13.24 -4.06 -6.10
N LEU A 69 13.29 -5.38 -5.90
CA LEU A 69 14.57 -6.05 -5.62
C LEU A 69 15.50 -6.05 -6.84
N ALA A 70 14.96 -6.06 -8.06
CA ALA A 70 15.79 -5.91 -9.25
C ALA A 70 16.42 -4.51 -9.35
N SER A 71 15.74 -3.47 -8.81
CA SER A 71 16.27 -2.11 -8.76
C SER A 71 17.51 -1.97 -7.87
N ALA A 72 17.65 -2.83 -6.86
CA ALA A 72 18.83 -2.86 -5.96
C ALA A 72 20.13 -3.17 -6.72
N ARG A 73 20.05 -3.82 -7.90
CA ARG A 73 21.21 -4.11 -8.76
C ARG A 73 21.71 -2.89 -9.53
N ARG A 74 21.00 -1.76 -9.48
CA ARG A 74 21.36 -0.53 -10.19
C ARG A 74 22.04 0.44 -9.21
N PRO A 75 23.37 0.67 -9.31
CA PRO A 75 24.10 1.51 -8.35
C PRO A 75 23.53 2.91 -8.21
N ALA A 76 23.08 3.51 -9.32
CA ALA A 76 22.44 4.84 -9.32
C ALA A 76 21.15 4.89 -8.46
N HIS A 77 20.36 3.80 -8.45
CA HIS A 77 19.13 3.73 -7.65
C HIS A 77 19.45 3.60 -6.16
N VAL A 78 20.45 2.78 -5.82
CA VAL A 78 20.95 2.64 -4.44
C VAL A 78 21.53 3.96 -3.94
N ALA A 79 22.37 4.63 -4.74
CA ALA A 79 22.93 5.94 -4.39
C ALA A 79 21.82 6.98 -4.13
N LYS A 80 20.75 6.98 -4.95
CA LYS A 80 19.60 7.87 -4.74
C LYS A 80 18.84 7.54 -3.45
N ALA A 81 18.68 6.27 -3.11
CA ALA A 81 18.07 5.84 -1.84
C ALA A 81 18.89 6.33 -0.64
N LEU A 82 20.20 6.17 -0.68
CA LEU A 82 21.12 6.64 0.37
C LEU A 82 21.12 8.17 0.48
N ALA A 83 21.15 8.87 -0.65
CA ALA A 83 21.08 10.33 -0.69
C ALA A 83 19.77 10.85 -0.07
N MET A 84 18.63 10.24 -0.41
CA MET A 84 17.35 10.58 0.22
C MET A 84 17.37 10.37 1.73
N ALA A 85 17.90 9.23 2.18
CA ALA A 85 17.99 8.90 3.60
C ALA A 85 18.83 9.95 4.36
N ALA A 86 19.95 10.39 3.76
CA ALA A 86 20.82 11.43 4.30
C ALA A 86 20.16 12.82 4.30
N LEU A 87 19.38 13.16 3.28
CA LEU A 87 18.65 14.44 3.19
C LEU A 87 17.46 14.53 4.14
N HIS A 88 16.93 13.39 4.61
CA HIS A 88 15.74 13.34 5.46
C HIS A 88 15.97 12.50 6.73
N PRO A 89 16.92 12.86 7.60
CA PRO A 89 17.33 12.05 8.75
C PRO A 89 16.20 11.83 9.76
N ARG A 90 15.30 12.81 9.93
CA ARG A 90 14.11 12.68 10.80
C ARG A 90 13.15 11.61 10.29
N ARG A 91 12.92 11.56 8.97
CA ARG A 91 12.06 10.53 8.35
C ARG A 91 12.72 9.17 8.43
N LEU A 92 14.02 9.10 8.16
CA LEU A 92 14.80 7.86 8.31
C LEU A 92 14.71 7.30 9.73
N ALA A 93 14.93 8.14 10.75
CA ALA A 93 14.86 7.74 12.15
C ALA A 93 13.44 7.30 12.55
N ALA A 94 12.40 7.99 12.08
CA ALA A 94 11.01 7.60 12.30
C ALA A 94 10.69 6.23 11.65
N THR A 95 11.12 6.01 10.40
CA THR A 95 10.97 4.73 9.70
C THR A 95 11.76 3.61 10.39
N ALA A 96 12.98 3.87 10.85
CA ALA A 96 13.79 2.90 11.58
C ALA A 96 13.14 2.51 12.92
N ARG A 97 12.65 3.50 13.68
CA ARG A 97 11.87 3.25 14.91
C ARG A 97 10.62 2.44 14.62
N LEU A 98 9.90 2.76 13.54
CA LEU A 98 8.73 2.01 13.11
C LEU A 98 9.08 0.56 12.76
N ALA A 99 10.19 0.34 12.04
CA ALA A 99 10.68 -1.00 11.72
C ALA A 99 11.02 -1.79 12.99
N ILE A 100 11.76 -1.20 13.95
CA ILE A 100 12.14 -1.86 15.20
C ILE A 100 10.90 -2.19 16.05
N THR A 101 10.00 -1.22 16.24
CA THR A 101 8.80 -1.39 17.08
C THR A 101 7.77 -2.35 16.49
N THR A 102 7.86 -2.67 15.20
CA THR A 102 7.01 -3.65 14.52
C THR A 102 7.71 -4.97 14.23
N CYS A 103 8.96 -5.13 14.67
CA CYS A 103 9.71 -6.37 14.53
C CYS A 103 9.20 -7.43 15.53
N PRO A 104 8.82 -8.64 15.09
CA PRO A 104 8.64 -9.77 15.99
C PRO A 104 9.95 -10.15 16.68
N ALA A 105 9.87 -10.86 17.80
CA ALA A 105 11.05 -11.36 18.50
C ALA A 105 11.83 -12.39 17.66
N GLY A 106 13.15 -12.44 17.88
CA GLY A 106 14.06 -13.43 17.30
C GLY A 106 14.95 -12.89 16.17
N ALA A 107 16.16 -13.45 16.06
CA ALA A 107 17.18 -13.01 15.11
C ALA A 107 16.73 -13.11 13.64
N ARG A 108 16.01 -14.18 13.28
CA ARG A 108 15.46 -14.36 11.94
C ARG A 108 14.41 -13.29 11.59
N ALA A 109 13.57 -12.93 12.55
CA ALA A 109 12.57 -11.88 12.35
C ALA A 109 13.25 -10.52 12.18
N MET A 110 14.29 -10.23 12.97
CA MET A 110 15.10 -9.03 12.82
C MET A 110 15.77 -8.95 11.44
N ALA A 111 16.39 -10.03 10.96
CA ALA A 111 17.00 -10.06 9.64
C ALA A 111 15.98 -9.77 8.52
N LEU A 112 14.78 -10.35 8.61
CA LEU A 112 13.69 -10.06 7.67
C LEU A 112 13.19 -8.62 7.77
N GLN A 113 13.10 -8.08 8.99
CA GLN A 113 12.67 -6.70 9.20
C GLN A 113 13.67 -5.69 8.63
N LEU A 114 14.97 -5.96 8.76
CA LEU A 114 16.03 -5.18 8.13
C LEU A 114 15.93 -5.24 6.61
N ALA A 115 15.61 -6.41 6.04
CA ALA A 115 15.35 -6.54 4.61
C ALA A 115 14.14 -5.69 4.17
N TYR A 116 13.03 -5.70 4.92
CA TYR A 116 11.86 -4.85 4.61
C TYR A 116 12.18 -3.35 4.72
N PHE A 117 13.00 -2.96 5.69
CA PHE A 117 13.48 -1.59 5.83
C PHE A 117 14.36 -1.17 4.64
N ALA A 118 15.28 -2.03 4.20
CA ALA A 118 16.10 -1.80 3.00
C ALA A 118 15.24 -1.72 1.73
N GLU A 119 14.25 -2.59 1.58
CA GLU A 119 13.27 -2.53 0.49
C GLU A 119 12.49 -1.20 0.49
N ALA A 120 12.08 -0.70 1.66
CA ALA A 120 11.42 0.59 1.78
C ALA A 120 12.33 1.77 1.42
N LEU A 121 13.61 1.73 1.79
CA LEU A 121 14.62 2.71 1.37
C LEU A 121 14.77 2.78 -0.15
N LEU A 122 14.73 1.64 -0.84
CA LEU A 122 14.78 1.58 -2.30
C LEU A 122 13.48 2.05 -2.94
N LEU A 123 12.34 1.83 -2.31
CA LEU A 123 11.04 2.20 -2.87
C LEU A 123 10.78 3.71 -2.79
N ALA A 124 11.07 4.35 -1.66
CA ALA A 124 10.82 5.78 -1.45
C ALA A 124 11.33 6.74 -2.56
N PRO A 125 12.58 6.64 -3.09
CA PRO A 125 13.05 7.46 -4.21
C PRO A 125 12.29 7.24 -5.51
N HIS A 126 11.81 6.02 -5.75
CA HIS A 126 10.97 5.75 -6.89
C HIS A 126 9.63 6.48 -6.76
N LEU A 127 9.01 6.41 -5.58
CA LEU A 127 7.72 7.06 -5.30
C LEU A 127 7.80 8.58 -5.46
N GLN A 128 8.83 9.20 -4.88
CA GLN A 128 9.03 10.65 -5.01
C GLN A 128 9.33 11.08 -6.45
N ALA A 129 10.18 10.34 -7.16
CA ALA A 129 10.53 10.65 -8.55
C ALA A 129 9.31 10.58 -9.48
N ARG A 130 8.36 9.69 -9.17
CA ARG A 130 7.11 9.53 -9.92
C ARG A 130 5.98 10.42 -9.41
N GLY A 131 6.22 11.26 -8.40
CA GLY A 131 5.21 12.14 -7.82
C GLY A 131 4.03 11.40 -7.19
N VAL A 132 4.21 10.14 -6.78
CA VAL A 132 3.16 9.29 -6.20
C VAL A 132 2.54 10.00 -4.99
N LYS A 133 1.22 10.01 -4.93
CA LYS A 133 0.47 10.66 -3.85
C LYS A 133 -0.10 9.70 -2.83
N HIS A 134 -0.21 8.42 -3.18
CA HIS A 134 -0.73 7.41 -2.28
C HIS A 134 -0.22 6.02 -2.63
N LEU A 135 0.05 5.22 -1.60
CA LEU A 135 0.38 3.80 -1.72
C LEU A 135 -0.81 2.90 -1.40
N HIS A 136 -1.11 1.96 -2.27
CA HIS A 136 -2.09 0.92 -2.00
C HIS A 136 -1.42 -0.44 -1.97
N ASN A 137 -1.70 -1.24 -0.96
CA ASN A 137 -1.16 -2.58 -0.86
C ASN A 137 -2.29 -3.62 -0.76
N HIS A 138 -2.14 -4.71 -1.50
CA HIS A 138 -3.17 -5.75 -1.59
C HIS A 138 -3.04 -6.86 -0.56
N LEU A 139 -1.98 -6.86 0.25
CA LEU A 139 -1.67 -7.98 1.14
C LEU A 139 -1.07 -7.45 2.44
N GLY A 140 -1.76 -7.63 3.56
CA GLY A 140 -1.28 -7.18 4.88
C GLY A 140 0.01 -7.84 5.39
N ASP A 141 0.67 -8.67 4.58
CA ASP A 141 1.82 -9.50 4.89
C ASP A 141 3.15 -8.73 4.82
N SER A 142 4.22 -9.39 4.34
CA SER A 142 5.53 -8.79 4.06
C SER A 142 5.45 -7.54 3.18
N SER A 143 4.65 -7.56 2.12
CA SER A 143 4.52 -6.42 1.20
C SER A 143 3.80 -5.23 1.86
N GLY A 144 2.87 -5.51 2.78
CA GLY A 144 2.25 -4.49 3.62
C GLY A 144 3.25 -3.82 4.57
N THR A 145 4.23 -4.57 5.10
CA THR A 145 5.31 -3.99 5.93
C THR A 145 6.17 -3.04 5.10
N VAL A 146 6.62 -3.46 3.93
CA VAL A 146 7.39 -2.60 2.99
C VAL A 146 6.61 -1.34 2.63
N THR A 147 5.31 -1.48 2.36
CA THR A 147 4.43 -0.37 2.02
C THR A 147 4.34 0.64 3.16
N MET A 148 4.10 0.18 4.38
CA MET A 148 4.00 1.05 5.57
C MET A 148 5.32 1.80 5.84
N LEU A 149 6.46 1.11 5.72
CA LEU A 149 7.78 1.73 5.92
C LEU A 149 8.13 2.72 4.81
N ALA A 150 7.82 2.40 3.55
CA ALA A 150 8.04 3.29 2.41
C ALA A 150 7.15 4.53 2.47
N ALA A 151 5.90 4.38 2.91
CA ALA A 151 4.95 5.47 3.13
C ALA A 151 5.48 6.48 4.17
N GLU A 152 6.02 5.98 5.28
CA GLU A 152 6.66 6.81 6.31
C GLU A 152 7.84 7.59 5.75
N LEU A 153 8.74 6.90 5.04
CA LEU A 153 9.97 7.51 4.52
C LEU A 153 9.69 8.53 3.41
N ALA A 154 8.78 8.20 2.50
CA ALA A 154 8.36 9.08 1.40
C ALA A 154 7.42 10.21 1.87
N ALA A 155 6.91 10.13 3.11
CA ALA A 155 5.91 11.03 3.68
C ALA A 155 4.62 11.12 2.85
N ILE A 156 4.08 9.98 2.44
CA ILE A 156 2.81 9.87 1.71
C ILE A 156 1.86 8.88 2.40
N PRO A 157 0.54 9.06 2.29
CA PRO A 157 -0.41 8.13 2.88
C PRO A 157 -0.37 6.76 2.19
N PHE A 158 -0.81 5.74 2.92
CA PHE A 158 -1.06 4.41 2.36
C PHE A 158 -2.40 3.84 2.80
N SER A 159 -2.82 2.77 2.13
CA SER A 159 -4.00 1.98 2.44
C SER A 159 -3.74 0.51 2.13
N ILE A 160 -4.53 -0.38 2.73
CA ILE A 160 -4.38 -1.82 2.54
C ILE A 160 -5.73 -2.44 2.20
N THR A 161 -5.74 -3.43 1.31
CA THR A 161 -6.87 -4.34 1.13
C THR A 161 -6.57 -5.69 1.80
N LEU A 162 -7.53 -6.22 2.56
CA LEU A 162 -7.43 -7.52 3.23
C LEU A 162 -8.34 -8.53 2.51
N HIS A 163 -7.72 -9.43 1.74
CA HIS A 163 -8.39 -10.34 0.80
C HIS A 163 -8.76 -11.72 1.35
N GLY A 164 -8.21 -12.17 2.47
CA GLY A 164 -8.42 -13.55 2.89
C GLY A 164 -8.20 -13.77 4.38
N PRO A 165 -8.65 -14.91 4.90
CA PRO A 165 -8.53 -15.23 6.33
C PRO A 165 -7.08 -15.42 6.79
N GLU A 166 -6.17 -15.76 5.87
CA GLU A 166 -4.76 -16.05 6.17
C GLU A 166 -4.06 -14.90 6.91
N ILE A 167 -4.37 -13.65 6.55
CA ILE A 167 -3.75 -12.49 7.23
C ILE A 167 -4.15 -12.41 8.70
N PHE A 168 -5.37 -12.86 9.04
CA PHE A 168 -5.86 -12.84 10.42
C PHE A 168 -5.22 -13.94 11.27
N GLN A 169 -4.86 -15.09 10.68
CA GLN A 169 -4.13 -16.15 11.38
C GLN A 169 -2.73 -15.72 11.83
N SER A 170 -2.12 -14.78 11.09
CA SER A 170 -0.80 -14.22 11.39
C SER A 170 -0.86 -12.73 11.77
N ALA A 171 -1.99 -12.24 12.27
CA ALA A 171 -2.22 -10.80 12.50
C ALA A 171 -1.19 -10.16 13.44
N GLN A 172 -0.85 -10.84 14.54
CA GLN A 172 0.16 -10.38 15.50
C GLN A 172 1.56 -10.37 14.86
N ARG A 173 1.94 -11.45 14.16
CA ARG A 173 3.23 -11.54 13.46
C ARG A 173 3.41 -10.41 12.46
N TRP A 174 2.35 -10.07 11.73
CA TRP A 174 2.38 -9.02 10.72
C TRP A 174 2.09 -7.62 11.26
N ARG A 175 1.91 -7.46 12.58
CA ARG A 175 1.57 -6.18 13.22
C ARG A 175 0.42 -5.48 12.50
N LEU A 176 -0.65 -6.24 12.28
CA LEU A 176 -1.84 -5.77 11.61
C LEU A 176 -2.48 -4.60 12.39
N ASP A 177 -2.35 -4.60 13.72
CA ASP A 177 -2.70 -3.48 14.62
C ASP A 177 -2.08 -2.16 14.16
N VAL A 178 -0.76 -2.14 13.94
CA VAL A 178 -0.02 -0.94 13.54
C VAL A 178 -0.34 -0.54 12.10
N LYS A 179 -0.43 -1.53 11.20
CA LYS A 179 -0.79 -1.29 9.79
C LYS A 179 -2.17 -0.67 9.68
N ILE A 180 -3.15 -1.22 10.40
CA ILE A 180 -4.48 -0.63 10.49
C ILE A 180 -4.34 0.76 11.07
N ALA A 181 -3.75 0.95 12.25
CA ALA A 181 -3.62 2.25 12.91
C ALA A 181 -3.08 3.37 12.00
N ARG A 182 -2.07 3.06 11.18
CA ARG A 182 -1.42 4.03 10.29
C ARG A 182 -2.06 4.18 8.91
N ALA A 183 -2.82 3.19 8.44
CA ALA A 183 -3.46 3.26 7.14
C ALA A 183 -4.51 4.37 7.10
N LYS A 184 -4.57 5.10 5.98
CA LYS A 184 -5.61 6.08 5.69
C LYS A 184 -6.98 5.40 5.66
N PHE A 185 -7.05 4.23 5.03
CA PHE A 185 -8.20 3.34 5.10
C PHE A 185 -7.78 1.88 4.90
N VAL A 186 -8.67 0.97 5.29
CA VAL A 186 -8.52 -0.47 5.07
C VAL A 186 -9.76 -0.97 4.32
N ALA A 187 -9.54 -1.56 3.15
CA ALA A 187 -10.58 -2.21 2.37
C ALA A 187 -10.69 -3.68 2.80
N CYS A 188 -11.83 -4.04 3.38
CA CYS A 188 -12.17 -5.39 3.79
C CYS A 188 -13.09 -5.98 2.71
N ILE A 189 -12.76 -7.14 2.15
CA ILE A 189 -13.56 -7.66 1.01
C ILE A 189 -14.95 -8.20 1.38
N SER A 190 -15.24 -8.31 2.67
CA SER A 190 -16.50 -8.78 3.22
C SER A 190 -16.74 -8.18 4.61
N GLU A 191 -18.00 -8.20 5.07
CA GLU A 191 -18.32 -7.80 6.44
C GLU A 191 -17.63 -8.71 7.46
N HIS A 192 -17.55 -10.01 7.18
CA HIS A 192 -16.76 -10.94 7.99
C HIS A 192 -15.30 -10.49 8.11
N GLY A 193 -14.65 -10.13 6.99
CA GLY A 193 -13.29 -9.61 6.98
C GLY A 193 -13.17 -8.30 7.78
N ARG A 194 -14.17 -7.42 7.71
CA ARG A 194 -14.22 -6.18 8.50
C ARG A 194 -14.30 -6.48 10.00
N GLN A 195 -15.18 -7.39 10.42
CA GLN A 195 -15.30 -7.83 11.81
C GLN A 195 -14.00 -8.47 12.31
N GLN A 196 -13.36 -9.34 11.52
CA GLN A 196 -12.03 -9.87 11.87
C GLN A 196 -11.00 -8.76 12.02
N THR A 197 -11.02 -7.75 11.14
CA THR A 197 -10.12 -6.60 11.21
C THR A 197 -10.32 -5.78 12.49
N MET A 198 -11.58 -5.62 12.93
CA MET A 198 -11.91 -4.95 14.20
C MET A 198 -11.30 -5.67 15.41
N ARG A 199 -11.23 -7.01 15.41
CA ARG A 199 -10.62 -7.80 16.50
C ARG A 199 -9.12 -7.52 16.69
N PHE A 200 -8.44 -7.06 15.64
CA PHE A 200 -7.00 -6.77 15.66
C PHE A 200 -6.69 -5.27 15.61
N SER A 201 -7.69 -4.41 15.86
CA SER A 201 -7.49 -2.96 15.87
C SER A 201 -8.26 -2.28 16.98
N ASP A 202 -7.72 -1.14 17.42
CA ASP A 202 -8.40 -0.24 18.34
C ASP A 202 -9.70 0.30 17.74
N GLU A 203 -10.74 0.45 18.57
CA GLU A 203 -12.05 0.99 18.19
C GLU A 203 -11.95 2.37 17.54
N ALA A 204 -10.99 3.21 17.97
CA ALA A 204 -10.72 4.51 17.38
C ALA A 204 -10.45 4.45 15.87
N HIS A 205 -10.07 3.28 15.35
CA HIS A 205 -9.74 3.06 13.95
C HIS A 205 -10.87 2.42 13.14
N TRP A 206 -11.97 1.98 13.74
CA TRP A 206 -13.05 1.27 13.04
C TRP A 206 -13.71 2.09 11.93
N HIS A 207 -13.73 3.42 12.08
CA HIS A 207 -14.31 4.35 11.10
C HIS A 207 -13.62 4.30 9.72
N LYS A 208 -12.38 3.80 9.63
CA LYS A 208 -11.62 3.68 8.38
C LYS A 208 -11.63 2.27 7.77
N LEU A 209 -12.31 1.32 8.42
CA LEU A 209 -12.52 -0.04 7.92
C LEU A 209 -13.75 -0.04 7.01
N LYS A 210 -13.57 -0.40 5.74
CA LYS A 210 -14.59 -0.22 4.69
C LYS A 210 -14.81 -1.52 3.95
N VAL A 211 -16.06 -1.95 3.83
CA VAL A 211 -16.37 -3.14 3.04
C VAL A 211 -16.35 -2.78 1.56
N VAL A 212 -15.48 -3.46 0.80
CA VAL A 212 -15.30 -3.30 -0.65
C VAL A 212 -15.26 -4.68 -1.27
N HIS A 213 -16.37 -5.14 -1.83
CA HIS A 213 -16.45 -6.48 -2.41
C HIS A 213 -15.49 -6.64 -3.59
N ASN A 214 -14.80 -7.79 -3.63
CA ASN A 214 -14.08 -8.24 -4.83
C ASN A 214 -15.08 -8.23 -5.99
N GLN A 215 -14.73 -7.54 -7.10
CA GLN A 215 -15.56 -7.21 -8.28
C GLN A 215 -16.18 -5.80 -8.33
N LYS A 216 -15.98 -4.92 -7.34
CA LYS A 216 -16.43 -3.51 -7.44
C LYS A 216 -15.27 -2.49 -7.29
N PRO A 217 -14.39 -2.32 -8.30
CA PRO A 217 -13.32 -1.31 -8.29
C PRO A 217 -13.86 0.11 -8.06
N ARG A 218 -15.07 0.40 -8.55
CA ARG A 218 -15.80 1.66 -8.29
C ARG A 218 -16.05 1.93 -6.80
N LEU A 219 -16.33 0.91 -5.98
CA LEU A 219 -16.54 1.08 -4.53
C LEU A 219 -15.24 1.41 -3.81
N MET A 220 -14.15 0.82 -4.27
CA MET A 220 -12.82 1.18 -3.79
C MET A 220 -12.59 2.65 -4.08
N MET A 221 -12.78 3.08 -5.34
CA MET A 221 -12.70 4.49 -5.74
C MET A 221 -13.57 5.42 -4.92
N LEU A 222 -14.82 5.05 -4.62
CA LEU A 222 -15.70 5.84 -3.74
C LEU A 222 -15.12 5.97 -2.32
N THR A 223 -14.50 4.91 -1.81
CA THR A 223 -13.81 4.93 -0.51
C THR A 223 -12.60 5.86 -0.53
N TRP A 224 -11.84 5.83 -1.63
CA TRP A 224 -10.74 6.76 -1.91
C TRP A 224 -11.24 8.22 -2.04
N TRP A 225 -12.40 8.43 -2.68
CA TRP A 225 -13.00 9.72 -2.99
C TRP A 225 -13.61 10.42 -1.76
N MET A 226 -14.38 9.68 -0.94
CA MET A 226 -14.99 10.17 0.30
C MET A 226 -13.96 10.69 1.31
N GLN A 227 -12.70 10.25 1.23
CA GLN A 227 -11.62 10.65 2.15
C GLN A 227 -10.61 11.62 1.53
N SER A 228 -10.83 12.04 0.29
CA SER A 228 -10.04 13.09 -0.38
C SER A 228 -10.72 14.46 -0.29
N SER A 229 -11.99 14.51 0.12
CA SER A 229 -12.73 15.74 0.35
C SER A 229 -12.35 16.35 1.70
N PRO A 230 -11.87 17.60 1.78
CA PRO A 230 -11.76 18.29 3.06
C PRO A 230 -13.18 18.40 3.63
N LYS A 231 -13.37 18.00 4.89
CA LYS A 231 -14.62 18.25 5.61
C LYS A 231 -14.89 19.75 5.53
N SER A 232 -15.90 20.17 4.76
CA SER A 232 -16.41 21.53 4.86
C SER A 232 -16.86 21.70 6.30
N LYS A 233 -16.23 22.63 7.02
CA LYS A 233 -16.74 23.07 8.32
C LYS A 233 -18.06 23.75 8.04
N THR A 234 -19.17 23.02 8.19
CA THR A 234 -20.50 23.62 8.24
C THR A 234 -20.57 24.42 9.54
N THR A 235 -20.32 25.72 9.45
CA THR A 235 -20.63 26.67 10.52
C THR A 235 -22.14 26.65 10.73
N ARG A 236 -22.60 26.00 11.81
CA ARG A 236 -23.95 26.20 12.35
C ARG A 236 -24.01 27.64 12.87
N SER A 237 -24.64 28.54 12.12
CA SER A 237 -25.21 29.77 12.67
C SER A 237 -26.36 29.38 13.59
N LYS A 238 -26.30 29.83 14.85
CA LYS A 238 -27.47 29.84 15.73
C LYS A 238 -28.41 30.96 15.27
N PRO A 239 -29.73 30.76 15.19
CA PRO A 239 -30.65 31.87 15.08
C PRO A 239 -30.79 32.55 16.44
N SER A 240 -30.75 33.88 16.39
CA SER A 240 -31.14 34.85 17.41
C SER A 240 -32.64 34.82 17.68
#